data_AF-A0A132PDS7-F1
#
_entry.id   AF-A0A132PDS7-F1
#
_cell.length_a   1.000
_cell.length_b   1.000
_cell.length_c   1.000
_cell.angle_alpha   90.00
_cell.angle_beta   90.00
_cell.angle_gamma   90.00
#
_symmetry.space_group_name_H-M   'P 1'
#
loop_
_entity.id
_entity.type
_entity.pdbx_description
1 polymer ?
#
loop_
_entity_poly.entity_id
_entity_poly.type
_entity_poly.pdbx_seq_one_letter_code
_entity_poly.pdbx_strand_id
1 'polypeptide(L)'
;MTHAEPAHPVATLIRPEDAAAYLQQMDIDVGDVHAAIEAGDIGARSIGEHHPITGAGLTRWIQVVGMLRRRLASGRNWRGDNPRNRPISRHTSKPYTLSTVGGTDATGIVDHARGPLAANKKGRATAEAVTGTLTLIEVDKLLPQARTFDAATTPPSGNWFLVYYRDDEEIRVEISLPLGFSEGQFTGWLVRVILDSWTPPEPVTRPLDVGGQDVDFEVREVG
;
A
#
# COMPACT_ATOMS: atom_id res chain seq x y z
N MET A 1 7.94 -34.74 -13.95
CA MET A 1 7.69 -34.52 -12.51
C MET A 1 7.08 -33.15 -12.39
N THR A 2 5.77 -33.08 -12.18
CA THR A 2 5.05 -31.80 -12.04
C THR A 2 5.40 -31.25 -10.66
N HIS A 3 6.20 -30.19 -10.60
CA HIS A 3 6.37 -29.43 -9.36
C HIS A 3 5.00 -28.83 -9.02
N ALA A 4 4.35 -29.35 -7.99
CA ALA A 4 3.25 -28.67 -7.36
C ALA A 4 3.79 -27.34 -6.82
N GLU A 5 3.30 -26.24 -7.36
CA GLU A 5 3.56 -24.90 -6.82
C GLU A 5 3.13 -24.91 -5.34
N PRO A 6 3.99 -24.48 -4.39
CA PRO A 6 3.65 -24.53 -2.98
C PRO A 6 2.38 -23.71 -2.74
N ALA A 7 1.40 -24.30 -2.05
CA ALA A 7 0.18 -23.60 -1.68
C ALA A 7 0.56 -22.35 -0.87
N HIS A 8 0.36 -21.17 -1.47
CA HIS A 8 0.55 -19.91 -0.77
C HIS A 8 -0.47 -19.84 0.37
N PRO A 9 -0.07 -19.46 1.60
CA PRO A 9 -1.01 -19.29 2.68
C PRO A 9 -2.02 -18.20 2.27
N VAL A 10 -3.30 -18.50 2.46
CA VAL A 10 -4.40 -17.59 2.15
C VAL A 10 -4.29 -16.38 3.07
N ALA A 11 -4.27 -15.18 2.50
CA ALA A 11 -4.23 -13.95 3.26
C ALA A 11 -5.46 -13.85 4.17
N THR A 12 -5.29 -13.33 5.38
CA THR A 12 -6.43 -12.91 6.20
C THR A 12 -7.09 -11.71 5.54
N LEU A 13 -8.36 -11.86 5.18
CA LEU A 13 -9.10 -10.83 4.45
C LEU A 13 -10.05 -10.10 5.39
N ILE A 14 -9.88 -8.77 5.46
CA ILE A 14 -10.84 -7.86 6.09
C ILE A 14 -11.59 -7.15 4.97
N ARG A 15 -12.91 -7.33 4.95
CA ARG A 15 -13.79 -6.78 3.91
C ARG A 15 -14.09 -5.30 4.15
N PRO A 16 -14.57 -4.55 3.14
CA PRO A 16 -14.86 -3.13 3.26
C PRO A 16 -15.74 -2.77 4.46
N GLU A 17 -16.77 -3.57 4.74
CA GLU A 17 -17.70 -3.37 5.86
C GLU A 17 -17.03 -3.39 7.25
N ASP A 18 -15.92 -4.12 7.39
CA ASP A 18 -15.18 -4.26 8.66
C ASP A 18 -13.91 -3.40 8.70
N ALA A 19 -13.49 -2.85 7.56
CA ALA A 19 -12.19 -2.20 7.40
C ALA A 19 -11.99 -1.00 8.33
N ALA A 20 -13.02 -0.16 8.49
CA ALA A 20 -12.95 1.01 9.35
C ALA A 20 -12.69 0.62 10.82
N ALA A 21 -13.43 -0.36 11.34
CA ALA A 21 -13.25 -0.84 12.71
C ALA A 21 -11.88 -1.49 12.91
N TYR A 22 -11.39 -2.24 11.92
CA TYR A 22 -10.08 -2.89 11.97
C TYR A 22 -8.93 -1.87 11.97
N LEU A 23 -8.95 -0.90 11.06
CA LEU A 23 -7.91 0.13 10.94
C LEU A 23 -7.91 1.12 12.10
N GLN A 24 -9.06 1.37 12.72
CA GLN A 24 -9.16 2.20 13.93
C GLN A 24 -8.32 1.63 15.09
N GLN A 25 -8.11 0.31 15.15
CA GLN A 25 -7.22 -0.30 16.15
C GLN A 25 -5.75 0.13 15.97
N MET A 26 -5.38 0.56 14.77
CA MET A 26 -4.06 1.13 14.44
C MET A 26 -4.06 2.67 14.48
N ASP A 27 -5.16 3.31 14.91
CA ASP A 27 -5.34 4.76 14.85
C ASP A 27 -5.24 5.30 13.41
N ILE A 28 -5.82 4.59 12.45
CA ILE A 28 -5.96 5.00 11.04
C ILE A 28 -7.45 5.21 10.74
N ASP A 29 -7.80 6.43 10.35
CA ASP A 29 -9.14 6.79 9.89
C ASP A 29 -9.26 6.59 8.37
N VAL A 30 -10.33 5.94 7.90
CA VAL A 30 -10.55 5.65 6.48
C VAL A 30 -10.81 6.93 5.67
N GLY A 31 -11.48 7.93 6.25
CA GLY A 31 -11.69 9.23 5.62
C GLY A 31 -10.37 9.97 5.37
N ASP A 32 -9.39 9.84 6.27
CA ASP A 32 -8.05 10.37 6.04
C ASP A 32 -7.31 9.67 4.89
N VAL A 33 -7.55 8.37 4.70
CA VAL A 33 -7.03 7.61 3.55
C VAL A 33 -7.69 8.09 2.25
N HIS A 34 -9.01 8.19 2.21
CA HIS A 34 -9.74 8.68 1.03
C HIS A 34 -9.36 10.14 0.69
N ALA A 35 -9.17 11.01 1.68
CA ALA A 35 -8.69 12.37 1.44
C ALA A 35 -7.27 12.39 0.82
N ALA A 36 -6.42 11.42 1.15
CA ALA A 36 -5.12 11.27 0.51
C ALA A 36 -5.24 10.80 -0.95
N ILE A 37 -6.15 9.88 -1.22
CA ILE A 37 -6.44 9.39 -2.58
C ILE A 37 -7.00 10.51 -3.46
N GLU A 38 -7.96 11.29 -2.95
CA GLU A 38 -8.51 12.46 -3.62
C GLU A 38 -7.42 13.49 -3.97
N ALA A 39 -6.55 13.82 -3.01
CA ALA A 39 -5.43 14.74 -3.26
C ALA A 39 -4.48 14.21 -4.34
N GLY A 40 -4.23 12.89 -4.35
CA GLY A 40 -3.54 12.18 -5.41
C GLY A 40 -4.17 12.40 -6.77
N ASP A 41 -5.49 12.21 -6.86
CA ASP A 41 -6.22 12.34 -8.11
C ASP A 41 -6.23 13.77 -8.66
N ILE A 42 -6.50 14.76 -7.78
CA ILE A 42 -6.44 16.18 -8.14
C ILE A 42 -5.05 16.52 -8.70
N GLY A 43 -3.98 16.06 -8.05
CA GLY A 43 -2.61 16.30 -8.51
C GLY A 43 -2.30 15.63 -9.85
N ALA A 44 -2.67 14.37 -10.03
CA ALA A 44 -2.44 13.64 -11.28
C ALA A 44 -3.14 14.32 -12.47
N ARG A 45 -4.35 14.85 -12.24
CA ARG A 45 -5.18 15.52 -13.25
C ARG A 45 -4.62 16.85 -13.73
N SER A 46 -3.71 17.49 -12.99
CA SER A 46 -3.03 18.69 -13.47
C SER A 46 -1.95 18.39 -14.51
N ILE A 47 -1.64 17.11 -14.74
CA ILE A 47 -0.62 16.66 -15.69
C ILE A 47 -1.27 16.33 -17.04
N GLY A 48 -1.02 17.17 -18.03
CA GLY A 48 -1.47 17.00 -19.42
C GLY A 48 -0.38 16.52 -20.39
N GLU A 49 -0.73 16.45 -21.67
CA GLU A 49 0.06 15.84 -22.76
C GLU A 49 1.49 16.39 -22.97
N HIS A 50 1.77 17.60 -22.51
CA HIS A 50 3.10 18.22 -22.65
C HIS A 50 4.06 17.85 -21.51
N HIS A 51 3.60 17.10 -20.51
CA HIS A 51 4.44 16.61 -19.42
C HIS A 51 5.04 15.24 -19.76
N PRO A 52 6.10 14.82 -19.05
CA PRO A 52 6.59 13.45 -19.14
C PRO A 52 5.47 12.44 -18.85
N ILE A 53 5.51 11.29 -19.53
CA ILE A 53 4.52 10.22 -19.40
C ILE A 53 4.42 9.70 -17.95
N THR A 54 5.51 9.72 -17.19
CA THR A 54 5.56 9.38 -15.75
C THR A 54 4.94 10.44 -14.83
N GLY A 55 4.71 11.65 -15.34
CA GLY A 55 4.40 12.84 -14.53
C GLY A 55 3.11 12.68 -13.72
N ALA A 56 2.07 12.11 -14.32
CA ALA A 56 0.78 11.94 -13.65
C ALA A 56 0.90 10.96 -12.47
N GLY A 57 1.50 9.79 -12.68
CA GLY A 57 1.69 8.78 -11.63
C GLY A 57 2.63 9.24 -10.52
N LEU A 58 3.72 9.94 -10.87
CA LEU A 58 4.64 10.52 -9.89
C LEU A 58 3.93 11.59 -9.04
N THR A 59 3.17 12.48 -9.68
CA THR A 59 2.43 13.55 -8.98
C THR A 59 1.37 12.95 -8.05
N ARG A 60 0.62 11.94 -8.51
CA ARG A 60 -0.32 11.19 -7.67
C ARG A 60 0.37 10.68 -6.41
N TRP A 61 1.45 9.95 -6.58
CA TRP A 61 2.18 9.36 -5.46
C TRP A 61 2.67 10.42 -4.47
N ILE A 62 3.25 11.52 -4.95
CA ILE A 62 3.71 12.63 -4.10
C ILE A 62 2.57 13.19 -3.26
N GLN A 63 1.41 13.45 -3.89
CA GLN A 63 0.26 14.03 -3.19
C GLN A 63 -0.39 13.05 -2.20
N VAL A 64 -0.54 11.77 -2.56
CA VAL A 64 -1.05 10.74 -1.65
C VAL A 64 -0.14 10.63 -0.42
N VAL A 65 1.18 10.50 -0.63
CA VAL A 65 2.15 10.41 0.47
C VAL A 65 2.11 11.64 1.36
N GLY A 66 2.13 12.84 0.77
CA GLY A 66 2.13 14.10 1.51
C GLY A 66 0.87 14.28 2.35
N MET A 67 -0.30 14.07 1.73
CA MET A 67 -1.59 14.19 2.40
C MET A 67 -1.75 13.17 3.52
N LEU A 68 -1.51 11.88 3.24
CA LEU A 68 -1.66 10.80 4.22
C LEU A 68 -0.78 11.03 5.45
N ARG A 69 0.50 11.36 5.25
CA ARG A 69 1.44 11.62 6.35
C ARG A 69 1.00 12.81 7.19
N ARG A 70 0.50 13.87 6.55
CA ARG A 70 -0.02 15.06 7.25
C ARG A 70 -1.26 14.73 8.08
N ARG A 71 -2.21 13.98 7.51
CA ARG A 71 -3.44 13.54 8.19
C ARG A 71 -3.12 12.68 9.42
N LEU A 72 -2.32 11.62 9.24
CA LEU A 72 -1.90 10.75 10.33
C LEU A 72 -1.15 11.50 11.44
N ALA A 73 -0.25 12.43 11.08
CA ALA A 73 0.48 13.24 12.06
C ALA A 73 -0.43 14.18 12.86
N SER A 74 -1.54 14.64 12.28
CA SER A 74 -2.48 15.55 12.95
C SER A 74 -3.17 14.91 14.16
N GLY A 75 -3.41 13.58 14.11
CA GLY A 75 -3.92 12.79 15.22
C GLY A 75 -2.91 12.56 16.36
N ARG A 76 -1.64 12.97 16.20
CA ARG A 76 -0.52 12.80 17.16
C ARG A 76 -0.12 11.36 17.50
N ASN A 77 -0.86 10.36 17.03
CA ASN A 77 -0.51 8.95 17.19
C ASN A 77 0.52 8.47 16.16
N TRP A 78 0.78 9.26 15.12
CA TRP A 78 1.75 8.96 14.08
C TRP A 78 2.74 10.11 13.89
N ARG A 79 3.93 9.79 13.37
CA ARG A 79 4.92 10.77 12.92
C ARG A 79 5.51 10.37 11.58
N GLY A 80 5.86 11.35 10.76
CA GLY A 80 6.63 11.11 9.54
C GLY A 80 8.06 10.67 9.86
N ASP A 81 8.55 9.69 9.09
CA ASP A 81 9.94 9.22 9.12
C ASP A 81 10.42 8.97 7.67
N ASN A 82 11.72 9.01 7.40
CA ASN A 82 12.28 8.84 6.06
C ASN A 82 13.54 7.96 6.06
N PRO A 83 13.50 6.74 6.64
CA PRO A 83 14.68 5.88 6.67
C PRO A 83 15.12 5.53 5.25
N ARG A 84 16.36 5.90 4.90
CA ARG A 84 16.97 5.62 3.60
C ARG A 84 16.11 6.08 2.42
N ASN A 85 15.59 7.31 2.50
CA ASN A 85 14.73 7.94 1.49
C ASN A 85 13.41 7.18 1.21
N ARG A 86 12.96 6.35 2.15
CA ARG A 86 11.63 5.74 2.10
C ARG A 86 10.66 6.54 2.97
N PRO A 87 9.75 7.35 2.38
CA PRO A 87 8.78 8.10 3.16
C PRO A 87 7.79 7.15 3.82
N ILE A 88 7.78 7.13 5.15
CA ILE A 88 6.85 6.32 5.95
C ILE A 88 6.19 7.17 7.04
N SER A 89 5.06 6.68 7.54
CA SER A 89 4.49 7.08 8.82
C SER A 89 4.81 6.00 9.85
N ARG A 90 5.26 6.39 11.04
CA ARG A 90 5.52 5.48 12.16
C ARG A 90 4.58 5.84 13.32
N HIS A 91 3.89 4.84 13.84
CA HIS A 91 3.05 5.02 15.02
C HIS A 91 3.94 5.32 16.25
N THR A 92 3.49 6.20 17.14
CA THR A 92 4.30 6.73 18.26
C THR A 92 4.37 5.77 19.45
N SER A 93 3.31 4.99 19.72
CA SER A 93 3.25 4.01 20.80
C SER A 93 3.10 2.54 20.39
N LYS A 94 2.56 2.23 19.20
CA LYS A 94 2.31 0.88 18.71
C LYS A 94 3.36 0.47 17.64
N PRO A 95 3.64 -0.84 17.46
CA PRO A 95 4.67 -1.32 16.53
C PRO A 95 4.20 -1.34 15.06
N TYR A 96 3.65 -0.23 14.58
CA TYR A 96 3.16 -0.09 13.20
C TYR A 96 3.95 0.97 12.42
N THR A 97 4.24 0.65 11.16
CA THR A 97 4.59 1.65 10.16
C THR A 97 3.66 1.53 8.96
N LEU A 98 3.47 2.63 8.24
CA LEU A 98 2.67 2.69 7.02
C LEU A 98 3.49 3.34 5.92
N SER A 99 3.67 2.60 4.81
CA SER A 99 4.26 3.08 3.56
C SER A 99 3.18 3.19 2.49
N THR A 100 3.43 3.92 1.41
CA THR A 100 2.48 4.06 0.29
C THR A 100 3.11 3.58 -1.02
N VAL A 101 2.38 2.74 -1.75
CA VAL A 101 2.81 2.23 -3.06
C VAL A 101 1.63 2.24 -4.04
N GLY A 102 1.91 2.55 -5.31
CA GLY A 102 1.00 2.17 -6.40
C GLY A 102 1.04 0.64 -6.57
N GLY A 103 -0.12 0.03 -6.72
CA GLY A 103 -0.31 -1.40 -6.94
C GLY A 103 -0.70 -1.73 -8.37
N THR A 104 -0.97 -3.00 -8.63
CA THR A 104 -1.51 -3.49 -9.91
C THR A 104 -3.04 -3.57 -9.90
N ASP A 105 -3.61 -3.98 -11.01
CA ASP A 105 -5.03 -4.28 -11.23
C ASP A 105 -5.64 -5.29 -10.25
N ALA A 106 -4.84 -6.02 -9.47
CA ALA A 106 -5.31 -6.89 -8.39
C ALA A 106 -5.63 -6.15 -7.06
N THR A 107 -5.30 -4.86 -6.96
CA THR A 107 -5.52 -4.03 -5.76
C THR A 107 -7.01 -3.89 -5.47
N GLY A 108 -7.42 -4.08 -4.22
CA GLY A 108 -8.82 -3.94 -3.80
C GLY A 108 -9.73 -5.10 -4.25
N ILE A 109 -9.23 -6.07 -5.02
CA ILE A 109 -10.02 -7.24 -5.42
C ILE A 109 -9.99 -8.29 -4.30
N VAL A 110 -11.15 -8.46 -3.65
CA VAL A 110 -11.39 -9.39 -2.54
C VAL A 110 -10.91 -10.80 -2.87
N ASP A 111 -11.37 -11.36 -3.99
CA ASP A 111 -11.15 -12.77 -4.35
C ASP A 111 -9.88 -13.00 -5.19
N HIS A 112 -8.96 -12.03 -5.27
CA HIS A 112 -7.72 -12.21 -6.02
C HIS A 112 -6.75 -13.14 -5.28
N ALA A 113 -6.38 -14.26 -5.91
CA ALA A 113 -5.63 -15.35 -5.30
C ALA A 113 -4.30 -14.94 -4.61
N ARG A 114 -3.59 -13.93 -5.15
CA ARG A 114 -2.31 -13.46 -4.60
C ARG A 114 -2.34 -12.04 -4.05
N GLY A 115 -3.47 -11.33 -4.18
CA GLY A 115 -3.55 -9.88 -3.95
C GLY A 115 -2.67 -9.06 -4.91
N PRO A 116 -2.47 -7.76 -4.64
CA PRO A 116 -1.74 -6.87 -5.52
C PRO A 116 -0.23 -7.07 -5.50
N LEU A 117 0.38 -6.67 -6.61
CA LEU A 117 1.81 -6.44 -6.74
C LEU A 117 2.07 -4.92 -6.70
N ALA A 118 3.29 -4.50 -6.40
CA ALA A 118 3.71 -3.12 -6.60
C ALA A 118 3.79 -2.80 -8.10
N ALA A 119 3.26 -1.65 -8.51
CA ALA A 119 3.28 -1.17 -9.90
C ALA A 119 4.71 -1.01 -10.46
N ASN A 120 5.67 -0.72 -9.59
CA ASN A 120 7.08 -0.57 -9.95
C ASN A 120 7.93 -1.37 -8.96
N LYS A 121 8.94 -2.09 -9.46
CA LYS A 121 9.88 -2.85 -8.61
C LYS A 121 10.45 -1.98 -7.50
N LYS A 122 10.43 -2.45 -6.25
CA LYS A 122 10.94 -1.70 -5.10
C LYS A 122 12.35 -2.13 -4.73
N GLY A 123 13.14 -1.14 -4.32
CA GLY A 123 14.53 -1.35 -3.92
C GLY A 123 14.70 -1.99 -2.54
N ARG A 124 15.98 -2.19 -2.19
CA ARG A 124 16.44 -2.85 -0.96
C ARG A 124 15.82 -2.32 0.34
N ALA A 125 15.54 -1.01 0.42
CA ALA A 125 14.92 -0.42 1.61
C ALA A 125 13.52 -0.97 1.91
N THR A 126 12.75 -1.34 0.87
CA THR A 126 11.44 -1.99 1.05
C THR A 126 11.62 -3.45 1.44
N ALA A 127 12.54 -4.16 0.78
CA ALA A 127 12.85 -5.56 1.09
C ALA A 127 13.23 -5.74 2.57
N GLU A 128 14.17 -4.94 3.08
CA GLU A 128 14.61 -5.04 4.48
C GLU A 128 13.49 -4.75 5.49
N ALA A 129 12.56 -3.85 5.17
CA ALA A 129 11.42 -3.55 6.03
C ALA A 129 10.41 -4.71 6.07
N VAL A 130 10.17 -5.36 4.94
CA VAL A 130 9.31 -6.56 4.91
C VAL A 130 9.98 -7.70 5.68
N THR A 131 11.27 -7.97 5.44
CA THR A 131 12.01 -9.01 6.18
C THR A 131 11.99 -8.75 7.69
N GLY A 132 12.25 -7.51 8.13
CA GLY A 132 12.21 -7.16 9.56
C GLY A 132 10.83 -7.32 10.19
N THR A 133 9.75 -7.16 9.41
CA THR A 133 8.37 -7.42 9.87
C THR A 133 8.15 -8.89 10.17
N LEU A 134 8.61 -9.78 9.29
CA LEU A 134 8.47 -11.22 9.47
C LEU A 134 9.20 -11.70 10.73
N THR A 135 10.41 -11.19 10.97
CA THR A 135 11.15 -11.47 12.20
C THR A 135 10.41 -11.00 13.46
N LEU A 136 9.81 -9.80 13.44
CA LEU A 136 9.01 -9.31 14.58
C LEU A 136 7.81 -10.20 14.87
N ILE A 137 7.09 -10.64 13.82
CA ILE A 137 5.93 -11.53 13.96
C ILE A 137 6.36 -12.89 14.53
N GLU A 138 7.50 -13.44 14.11
CA GLU A 138 8.04 -14.69 14.66
C GLU A 138 8.41 -14.56 16.14
N VAL A 139 9.04 -13.45 16.52
CA VAL A 139 9.39 -13.17 17.92
C VAL A 139 8.13 -13.01 18.79
N ASP A 140 7.11 -12.29 18.30
CA ASP A 140 5.84 -12.10 19.03
C ASP A 140 5.15 -13.44 19.33
N LYS A 141 5.26 -14.43 18.43
CA LYS A 141 4.71 -15.79 18.63
C LYS A 141 5.43 -16.60 19.72
N LEU A 142 6.68 -16.25 20.05
CA LEU A 142 7.49 -16.98 21.04
C LEU A 142 7.32 -16.44 22.48
N LEU A 143 6.66 -15.29 22.66
CA LEU A 143 6.48 -14.69 23.97
C LEU A 143 5.41 -15.44 24.80
N PRO A 144 5.65 -15.73 26.10
CA PRO A 144 4.71 -16.47 26.96
C PRO A 144 3.32 -15.81 27.14
N GLN A 145 3.21 -14.52 26.82
CA GLN A 145 1.98 -13.74 26.85
C GLN A 145 1.32 -13.61 25.47
N ALA A 146 1.78 -14.35 24.46
CA ALA A 146 1.14 -14.42 23.16
C ALA A 146 -0.27 -14.98 23.32
N ARG A 147 -1.25 -14.09 23.54
CA ARG A 147 -2.64 -14.36 23.23
C ARG A 147 -2.64 -14.96 21.83
N THR A 148 -3.40 -16.02 21.61
CA THR A 148 -3.59 -16.59 20.27
C THR A 148 -3.92 -15.44 19.31
N PHE A 149 -2.92 -15.06 18.53
CA PHE A 149 -2.98 -13.85 17.73
C PHE A 149 -3.85 -14.17 16.51
N ASP A 150 -5.09 -13.69 16.53
CA ASP A 150 -5.99 -13.82 15.41
C ASP A 150 -5.92 -12.55 14.57
N ALA A 151 -5.21 -12.65 13.44
CA ALA A 151 -5.06 -11.55 12.48
C ALA A 151 -6.41 -11.08 11.93
N ALA A 152 -7.48 -11.89 12.02
CA ALA A 152 -8.82 -11.50 11.57
C ALA A 152 -9.47 -10.48 12.50
N THR A 153 -9.06 -10.42 13.76
CA THR A 153 -9.67 -9.53 14.76
C THR A 153 -8.72 -8.45 15.29
N THR A 154 -7.41 -8.72 15.28
CA THR A 154 -6.39 -7.78 15.78
C THR A 154 -5.29 -7.57 14.72
N PRO A 155 -4.90 -6.32 14.39
CA PRO A 155 -3.84 -6.03 13.42
C PRO A 155 -2.43 -6.42 13.89
N PRO A 156 -1.69 -7.26 13.12
CA PRO A 156 -0.33 -7.64 13.52
C PRO A 156 0.66 -6.48 13.46
N SER A 157 1.61 -6.48 14.41
CA SER A 157 2.80 -5.62 14.39
C SER A 157 3.50 -5.70 13.04
N GLY A 158 3.98 -4.58 12.49
CA GLY A 158 4.71 -4.63 11.24
C GLY A 158 4.74 -3.39 10.36
N ASN A 159 5.35 -3.56 9.18
CA ASN A 159 5.36 -2.56 8.12
C ASN A 159 4.18 -2.81 7.16
N TRP A 160 3.14 -1.99 7.31
CA TRP A 160 1.95 -2.00 6.48
C TRP A 160 2.11 -1.09 5.26
N PHE A 161 1.32 -1.35 4.23
CA PHE A 161 1.34 -0.62 2.98
C PHE A 161 -0.06 -0.18 2.59
N LEU A 162 -0.25 1.13 2.39
CA LEU A 162 -1.34 1.63 1.56
C LEU A 162 -1.00 1.32 0.11
N VAL A 163 -1.82 0.47 -0.50
CA VAL A 163 -1.73 0.08 -1.91
C VAL A 163 -2.93 0.70 -2.63
N TYR A 164 -2.67 1.45 -3.70
CA TYR A 164 -3.74 2.01 -4.52
C TYR A 164 -3.54 1.69 -5.99
N TYR A 165 -4.63 1.56 -6.74
CA TYR A 165 -4.63 1.36 -8.18
C TYR A 165 -5.65 2.30 -8.82
N ARG A 166 -5.20 3.10 -9.79
CA ARG A 166 -6.08 3.96 -10.58
C ARG A 166 -6.59 3.17 -11.78
N ASP A 167 -7.87 2.80 -11.71
CA ASP A 167 -8.63 2.26 -12.82
C ASP A 167 -9.19 3.40 -13.70
N ASP A 168 -10.03 3.08 -14.68
CA ASP A 168 -10.68 4.08 -15.52
C ASP A 168 -11.68 4.95 -14.74
N GLU A 169 -12.54 4.32 -13.95
CA GLU A 169 -13.67 5.00 -13.30
C GLU A 169 -13.42 5.23 -11.80
N GLU A 170 -12.54 4.46 -11.20
CA GLU A 170 -12.32 4.48 -9.76
C GLU A 170 -10.84 4.35 -9.36
N ILE A 171 -10.57 4.60 -8.09
CA ILE A 171 -9.31 4.26 -7.43
C ILE A 171 -9.61 3.18 -6.41
N ARG A 172 -9.06 1.99 -6.64
CA ARG A 172 -9.15 0.86 -5.71
C ARG A 172 -8.03 0.97 -4.69
N VAL A 173 -8.35 0.67 -3.43
CA VAL A 173 -7.46 0.94 -2.31
C VAL A 173 -7.51 -0.22 -1.31
N GLU A 174 -6.35 -0.59 -0.78
CA GLU A 174 -6.25 -1.48 0.38
C GLU A 174 -5.08 -1.08 1.29
N ILE A 175 -5.17 -1.44 2.57
CA ILE A 175 -4.05 -1.38 3.51
C ILE A 175 -3.68 -2.81 3.88
N SER A 176 -2.49 -3.23 3.47
CA SER A 176 -2.10 -4.63 3.51
C SER A 176 -0.74 -4.84 4.16
N LEU A 177 -0.60 -5.98 4.85
CA LEU A 177 0.62 -6.41 5.50
C LEU A 177 1.25 -7.54 4.67
N PRO A 178 2.45 -7.36 4.11
CA PRO A 178 3.03 -8.34 3.22
C PRO A 178 3.47 -9.61 3.94
N LEU A 179 3.32 -10.75 3.27
CA LEU A 179 3.84 -12.05 3.69
C LEU A 179 5.34 -12.19 3.39
N GLY A 180 5.84 -11.47 2.39
CA GLY A 180 7.21 -11.58 1.95
C GLY A 180 7.53 -10.66 0.80
N PHE A 181 8.81 -10.59 0.46
CA PHE A 181 9.32 -9.72 -0.58
C PHE A 181 10.53 -10.36 -1.26
N SER A 182 10.50 -10.46 -2.60
CA SER A 182 11.56 -11.04 -3.41
C SER A 182 11.62 -10.35 -4.78
N GLU A 183 12.82 -10.20 -5.33
CA GLU A 183 13.05 -9.63 -6.68
C GLU A 183 12.39 -8.26 -6.92
N GLY A 184 12.28 -7.45 -5.87
CA GLY A 184 11.64 -6.14 -5.94
C GLY A 184 10.12 -6.17 -5.87
N GLN A 185 9.51 -7.30 -5.50
CA GLN A 185 8.07 -7.48 -5.47
C GLN A 185 7.56 -8.20 -4.20
N PHE A 186 6.32 -7.93 -3.80
CA PHE A 186 5.60 -8.68 -2.78
C PHE A 186 5.34 -10.10 -3.25
N THR A 187 5.56 -11.08 -2.37
CA THR A 187 5.35 -12.50 -2.67
C THR A 187 3.99 -13.01 -2.16
N GLY A 188 3.15 -12.10 -1.65
CA GLY A 188 1.86 -12.39 -1.02
C GLY A 188 1.62 -11.48 0.18
N TRP A 189 0.48 -11.68 0.85
CA TRP A 189 0.01 -10.84 1.94
C TRP A 189 -0.42 -11.69 3.13
N LEU A 190 -0.03 -11.28 4.34
CA LEU A 190 -0.49 -11.89 5.58
C LEU A 190 -1.91 -11.41 5.92
N VAL A 191 -2.14 -10.10 5.76
CA VAL A 191 -3.44 -9.45 5.94
C VAL A 191 -3.70 -8.51 4.79
N ARG A 192 -4.93 -8.51 4.27
CA ARG A 192 -5.44 -7.52 3.31
C ARG A 192 -6.67 -6.85 3.89
N VAL A 193 -6.60 -5.54 4.11
CA VAL A 193 -7.75 -4.73 4.51
C VAL A 193 -8.25 -3.97 3.29
N ILE A 194 -9.32 -4.48 2.70
CA ILE A 194 -9.92 -3.91 1.49
C ILE A 194 -10.77 -2.72 1.88
N LEU A 195 -10.60 -1.60 1.20
CA LEU A 195 -11.42 -0.39 1.39
C LEU A 195 -12.40 -0.25 0.23
N ASP A 196 -13.49 0.48 0.47
CA ASP A 196 -14.33 0.96 -0.63
C ASP A 196 -13.47 1.78 -1.60
N SER A 197 -13.71 1.56 -2.90
CA SER A 197 -13.07 2.34 -3.94
C SER A 197 -13.52 3.79 -3.89
N TRP A 198 -12.64 4.66 -4.38
CA TRP A 198 -12.93 6.09 -4.48
C TRP A 198 -13.22 6.45 -5.93
N THR A 199 -14.37 7.08 -6.18
CA THR A 199 -14.77 7.53 -7.52
C THR A 199 -14.59 9.04 -7.64
N PRO A 200 -13.91 9.55 -8.69
CA PRO A 200 -13.83 10.98 -8.96
C PRO A 200 -15.24 11.57 -9.28
N PRO A 201 -15.56 12.79 -8.83
CA PRO A 201 -16.84 13.44 -9.16
C PRO A 201 -16.91 13.90 -10.65
N GLU A 202 -18.03 13.63 -11.35
CA GLU A 202 -18.21 13.85 -12.81
C GLU A 202 -18.17 15.32 -13.32
N PRO A 203 -17.87 15.55 -14.62
CA PRO A 203 -17.04 14.75 -15.52
C PRO A 203 -15.57 15.17 -15.41
N VAL A 204 -14.69 14.17 -15.46
CA VAL A 204 -13.27 14.32 -15.17
C VAL A 204 -12.45 13.97 -16.40
N THR A 205 -11.51 14.83 -16.80
CA THR A 205 -10.46 14.46 -17.76
C THR A 205 -9.74 13.20 -17.27
N ARG A 206 -9.75 12.14 -18.08
CA ARG A 206 -9.07 10.88 -17.79
C ARG A 206 -7.57 11.16 -17.51
N PRO A 207 -7.04 10.82 -16.32
CA PRO A 207 -5.62 10.98 -16.02
C PRO A 207 -4.74 10.13 -16.92
N LEU A 208 -3.50 10.58 -17.18
CA LEU A 208 -2.54 9.86 -18.02
C LEU A 208 -1.99 8.58 -17.36
N ASP A 209 -2.17 8.40 -16.06
CA ASP A 209 -1.62 7.29 -15.27
C ASP A 209 -2.61 6.15 -14.98
N VAL A 210 -3.76 6.15 -15.65
CA VAL A 210 -4.71 5.02 -15.56
C VAL A 210 -4.01 3.73 -15.97
N GLY A 211 -4.26 2.66 -15.20
CA GLY A 211 -3.60 1.37 -15.39
C GLY A 211 -2.32 1.20 -14.56
N GLY A 212 -1.89 2.23 -13.82
CA GLY A 212 -0.77 2.12 -12.86
C GLY A 212 0.61 2.11 -13.51
N GLN A 213 0.78 2.86 -14.61
CA GLN A 213 1.86 2.71 -15.58
C GLN A 213 3.25 2.35 -15.02
N ASP A 214 3.78 1.25 -15.53
CA ASP A 214 5.21 1.03 -15.75
C ASP A 214 5.52 1.57 -17.16
N VAL A 215 6.55 2.39 -17.27
CA VAL A 215 6.98 2.94 -18.57
C VAL A 215 8.43 2.55 -18.78
N ASP A 216 8.65 1.67 -19.75
CA ASP A 216 9.98 1.29 -20.20
C ASP A 216 10.62 2.48 -20.93
N PHE A 217 11.69 3.03 -20.36
CA PHE A 217 12.60 3.93 -21.09
C PHE A 217 13.88 3.19 -21.43
N GLU A 218 14.20 3.09 -22.72
CA GLU A 218 15.48 2.56 -23.20
C GLU A 218 16.56 3.65 -23.00
N VAL A 219 17.35 3.55 -21.93
CA VAL A 219 18.53 4.42 -21.75
C VAL A 219 19.65 3.89 -22.61
N ARG A 220 19.94 4.57 -23.73
CA ARG A 220 21.16 4.33 -24.51
C ARG A 220 22.24 5.29 -24.01
N GLU A 221 23.32 4.75 -23.46
CA GLU A 221 24.54 5.53 -23.25
C GLU A 221 25.04 6.01 -24.61
N VAL A 222 25.15 7.33 -24.76
CA VAL A 222 25.80 7.93 -25.91
C VAL A 222 27.29 7.95 -25.57
N GLY A 223 28.05 7.09 -26.25
CA GLY A 223 29.51 6.99 -26.11
C GLY A 223 30.26 8.19 -26.66
#